data_AF-X7ZXY5-F1
#
_entry.id   AF-X7ZXY5-F1
#
_cell.length_a   1.000
_cell.length_b   1.000
_cell.length_c   1.000
_cell.angle_alpha   90.00
_cell.angle_beta   90.00
_cell.angle_gamma   90.00
#
_symmetry.space_group_name_H-M   'P 1'
#
loop_
_entity.id
_entity.type
_entity.pdbx_description
1 polymer ?
#
loop_
_entity_poly.entity_id
_entity_poly.type
_entity_poly.pdbx_seq_one_letter_code
_entity_poly.pdbx_strand_id
1 'polypeptide(L)'
;MPSDELEQLPPLEGLHTHSFRWDHAIAFARWVLADECPTDITIFLIEAGDVTFGAELSEPVTAAMEKVMDMIEAVYLTPLRPPKPTAAAELTVEFTPTATFG
;
A
#
# COMPACT_ATOMS: atom_id res chain seq x y z
N MET A 1 10.70 -1.48 15.50
CA MET A 1 10.60 -2.58 16.47
C MET A 1 10.61 -3.88 15.68
N PRO A 2 11.35 -4.92 16.08
CA PRO A 2 11.36 -6.21 15.39
C PRO A 2 10.00 -6.90 15.49
N SER A 3 9.68 -7.76 14.52
CA SER A 3 8.34 -8.29 14.33
C SER A 3 7.89 -9.32 15.36
N ASP A 4 8.83 -10.00 16.01
CA ASP A 4 8.57 -11.13 16.92
C ASP A 4 7.97 -10.67 18.26
N GLU A 5 8.13 -9.39 18.59
CA GLU A 5 7.56 -8.77 19.80
C GLU A 5 6.05 -8.49 19.66
N LEU A 6 5.47 -8.56 18.44
CA LEU A 6 4.05 -8.25 18.18
C LEU A 6 3.11 -9.45 18.37
N GLU A 7 3.64 -10.67 18.45
CA GLU A 7 2.87 -11.90 18.63
C GLU A 7 2.31 -12.07 20.06
N GLN A 8 2.79 -11.26 21.00
CA GLN A 8 2.46 -11.35 22.43
C GLN A 8 1.43 -10.32 22.89
N LEU A 9 0.81 -9.57 21.97
CA LEU A 9 -0.16 -8.55 22.33
C LEU A 9 -1.50 -9.18 22.77
N PRO A 10 -2.13 -8.69 23.85
CA PRO A 10 -3.42 -9.18 24.32
C PRO A 10 -4.52 -8.97 23.27
N PRO A 11 -5.68 -9.67 23.38
CA PRO A 11 -6.81 -9.48 22.47
C PRO A 11 -7.19 -8.00 22.40
N LEU A 12 -7.38 -7.49 21.18
CA LEU A 12 -7.58 -6.08 20.90
C LEU A 12 -8.95 -5.59 21.40
N GLU A 13 -9.10 -5.40 22.71
CA GLU A 13 -10.23 -4.70 23.31
C GLU A 13 -10.14 -3.20 22.96
N GLY A 14 -11.16 -2.67 22.28
CA GLY A 14 -11.22 -1.24 21.93
C GLY A 14 -10.80 -0.88 20.50
N LEU A 15 -10.91 -1.80 19.53
CA LEU A 15 -10.78 -1.49 18.11
C LEU A 15 -11.92 -0.57 17.62
N HIS A 16 -11.80 0.72 17.87
CA HIS A 16 -12.37 1.69 16.95
C HIS A 16 -11.55 1.63 15.66
N THR A 17 -12.19 1.64 14.49
CA THR A 17 -11.51 1.54 13.19
C THR A 17 -10.42 2.61 12.98
N HIS A 18 -10.48 3.71 13.72
CA HIS A 18 -9.52 4.83 13.68
C HIS A 18 -8.32 4.63 14.63
N SER A 19 -8.38 3.64 15.52
CA SER A 19 -7.28 3.21 16.40
C SER A 19 -6.63 1.90 15.90
N PHE A 20 -7.06 1.40 14.75
CA PHE A 20 -6.46 0.26 14.07
C PHE A 20 -5.18 0.71 13.37
N ARG A 21 -4.06 0.58 14.08
CA ARG A 21 -2.73 0.93 13.58
C ARG A 21 -2.16 -0.19 12.72
N TRP A 22 -1.08 0.11 12.00
CA TRP A 22 -0.40 -0.85 11.14
C TRP A 22 0.08 -2.11 11.89
N ASP A 23 0.45 -1.97 13.16
CA ASP A 23 0.92 -3.08 14.00
C ASP A 23 -0.23 -4.04 14.35
N HIS A 24 -1.43 -3.52 14.59
CA HIS A 24 -2.64 -4.34 14.73
C HIS A 24 -3.01 -5.03 13.41
N ALA A 25 -2.81 -4.37 12.26
CA ALA A 25 -3.04 -4.97 10.95
C ALA A 25 -2.16 -6.19 10.70
N ILE A 26 -0.88 -6.11 11.07
CA ILE A 26 0.07 -7.22 10.92
C ILE A 26 -0.26 -8.35 11.87
N ALA A 27 -0.51 -8.04 13.15
CA ALA A 27 -0.88 -9.06 14.13
C ALA A 27 -2.16 -9.81 13.70
N PHE A 28 -3.15 -9.08 13.19
CA PHE A 28 -4.38 -9.66 12.68
C PHE A 28 -4.15 -10.51 11.42
N ALA A 29 -3.35 -10.03 10.46
CA ALA A 29 -3.02 -10.78 9.25
C ALA A 29 -2.30 -12.10 9.58
N ARG A 30 -1.34 -12.08 10.52
CA ARG A 30 -0.65 -13.29 11.00
C ARG A 30 -1.61 -14.30 11.61
N TRP A 31 -2.57 -13.83 12.40
CA TRP A 31 -3.57 -14.69 13.02
C TRP A 31 -4.52 -15.31 11.99
N VAL A 32 -5.02 -14.52 11.04
CA VAL A 32 -6.01 -14.99 10.04
C VAL A 32 -5.38 -15.86 8.96
N LEU A 33 -4.20 -15.49 8.46
CA LEU A 33 -3.55 -16.14 7.32
C LEU A 33 -2.57 -17.24 7.74
N ALA A 34 -2.14 -17.29 9.00
CA ALA A 34 -1.17 -18.25 9.52
C ALA A 34 0.06 -18.38 8.58
N ASP A 35 0.33 -19.58 8.08
CA ASP A 35 1.46 -19.88 7.20
C ASP A 35 1.36 -19.19 5.81
N GLU A 36 0.18 -18.72 5.42
CA GLU A 36 -0.02 -17.94 4.19
C GLU A 36 0.25 -16.44 4.39
N CYS A 37 0.52 -16.00 5.62
CA CYS A 37 0.84 -14.61 5.89
C CYS A 37 2.18 -14.22 5.24
N PRO A 38 2.24 -13.13 4.45
CA PRO A 38 3.49 -12.63 3.90
C PRO A 38 4.51 -12.33 5.00
N THR A 39 5.77 -12.72 4.77
CA THR A 39 6.88 -12.45 5.71
C THR A 39 7.65 -11.17 5.37
N ASP A 40 7.61 -10.75 4.11
CA ASP A 40 8.23 -9.51 3.64
C ASP A 40 7.17 -8.41 3.52
N ILE A 41 7.11 -7.56 4.54
CA ILE A 41 6.11 -6.49 4.66
C ILE A 41 6.84 -5.16 4.83
N THR A 42 6.60 -4.24 3.91
CA THR A 42 7.09 -2.85 4.00
C THR A 42 5.96 -1.90 4.33
N ILE A 43 6.18 -0.99 5.28
CA ILE A 43 5.20 -0.02 5.76
C ILE A 43 5.73 1.39 5.52
N PHE A 44 4.96 2.21 4.81
CA PHE A 44 5.23 3.63 4.62
C PHE A 44 4.29 4.44 5.50
N LEU A 45 4.84 5.32 6.33
CA LEU A 45 4.10 6.18 7.23
C LEU A 45 4.37 7.64 6.89
N ILE A 46 3.31 8.44 6.86
CA ILE A 46 3.37 9.89 6.75
C ILE A 46 2.67 10.44 7.98
N GLU A 47 3.36 11.31 8.73
CA GLU A 47 2.79 11.96 9.89
C GLU A 47 1.73 12.98 9.46
N ALA A 48 0.57 12.97 10.12
CA ALA A 48 -0.50 13.93 9.83
C ALA A 48 -0.11 15.34 10.29
N GLY A 49 -0.33 16.33 9.44
CA GLY A 49 -0.07 17.74 9.75
C GLY A 49 -1.25 18.43 10.45
N ASP A 50 -2.46 18.28 9.90
CA ASP A 50 -3.72 18.79 10.47
C ASP A 50 -4.81 17.72 10.28
N VAL A 51 -5.60 17.48 11.32
CA VAL A 51 -6.69 16.50 11.35
C VAL A 51 -8.05 17.17 11.57
N THR A 52 -8.12 18.49 11.41
CA THR A 52 -9.36 19.25 11.44
C THR A 52 -10.30 18.78 10.33
N PHE A 53 -11.58 18.61 10.66
CA PHE A 53 -12.58 18.14 9.70
C PHE A 53 -12.65 19.06 8.47
N GLY A 54 -12.46 18.48 7.28
CA GLY A 54 -12.48 19.22 6.02
C GLY A 54 -11.22 20.02 5.72
N ALA A 55 -10.14 19.87 6.51
CA ALA A 55 -8.85 20.45 6.17
C ALA A 55 -8.23 19.74 4.95
N GLU A 56 -7.59 20.52 4.09
CA GLU A 56 -6.77 20.02 3.00
C GLU A 56 -5.43 19.45 3.52
N LEU A 57 -4.72 18.70 2.67
CA LEU A 57 -3.36 18.28 3.00
C LEU A 57 -2.45 19.51 3.14
N SER A 58 -1.77 19.61 4.29
CA SER A 58 -0.72 20.60 4.47
C SER A 58 0.44 20.35 3.51
N GLU A 59 1.15 21.41 3.11
CA GLU A 59 2.30 21.33 2.21
C GLU A 59 3.34 20.26 2.63
N PRO A 60 3.73 20.12 3.92
CA PRO A 60 4.66 19.07 4.33
C PRO A 60 4.13 17.64 4.12
N VAL A 61 2.83 17.43 4.32
CA VAL A 61 2.19 16.12 4.14
C VAL A 61 2.12 15.76 2.66
N THR A 62 1.77 16.74 1.81
CA THR A 62 1.77 16.56 0.35
C THR A 62 3.16 16.18 -0.16
N ALA A 63 4.21 16.90 0.27
CA ALA A 63 5.58 16.60 -0.12
C ALA A 63 6.03 15.21 0.37
N ALA A 64 5.63 14.80 1.58
CA ALA A 64 5.90 13.46 2.08
C ALA A 64 5.17 12.37 1.30
N MET A 65 3.92 12.62 0.88
CA MET A 65 3.15 11.73 0.02
C MET A 65 3.83 11.51 -1.33
N GLU A 66 4.22 12.58 -2.01
CA GLU A 66 4.95 12.50 -3.29
C GLU A 66 6.23 11.70 -3.15
N LYS A 67 7.00 11.94 -2.07
CA LYS A 67 8.22 11.19 -1.79
C LYS A 67 7.96 9.68 -1.60
N VAL A 68 6.89 9.32 -0.89
CA VAL A 68 6.51 7.90 -0.71
C VAL A 68 6.09 7.28 -2.03
N MET A 69 5.36 8.02 -2.89
CA MET A 69 5.01 7.55 -4.23
C MET A 69 6.26 7.25 -5.07
N ASP A 70 7.25 8.14 -5.05
CA ASP A 70 8.53 7.93 -5.76
C ASP A 70 9.26 6.68 -5.26
N MET A 71 9.27 6.43 -3.94
CA MET A 71 9.87 5.22 -3.36
C MET A 71 9.15 3.96 -3.85
N ILE A 72 7.82 3.97 -3.85
CA ILE A 72 7.02 2.83 -4.30
C ILE A 72 7.25 2.57 -5.78
N GLU A 73 7.26 3.62 -6.60
CA GLU A 73 7.51 3.48 -8.04
C GLU A 73 8.90 2.91 -8.32
N ALA A 74 9.93 3.42 -7.66
CA ALA A 74 11.30 2.97 -7.87
C ALA A 74 11.51 1.50 -7.46
N VAL A 75 10.98 1.11 -6.31
CA VAL A 75 11.26 -0.22 -5.72
C VAL A 75 10.32 -1.30 -6.26
N TYR A 76 9.03 -1.01 -6.40
CA TYR A 76 8.02 -2.06 -6.62
C TYR A 76 7.39 -2.02 -8.02
N LEU A 77 7.30 -0.86 -8.66
CA LEU A 77 6.60 -0.74 -9.95
C LEU A 77 7.55 -0.73 -11.14
N THR A 78 8.66 0.00 -11.05
CA THR A 78 9.65 0.12 -12.13
C THR A 78 10.20 -1.24 -12.57
N PRO A 79 10.56 -2.16 -11.66
CA PRO A 79 11.04 -3.49 -12.07
C PRO A 79 9.99 -4.34 -12.81
N LEU A 80 8.70 -4.05 -12.62
CA LEU A 80 7.59 -4.76 -13.28
C LEU A 80 7.23 -4.15 -14.63
N ARG A 81 7.73 -2.94 -14.94
CA ARG A 81 7.39 -2.24 -16.17
C ARG A 81 8.06 -2.95 -17.36
N PRO A 82 7.32 -3.25 -18.44
CA PRO A 82 7.94 -3.75 -19.65
C PRO A 82 8.98 -2.75 -20.17
N PRO A 83 10.02 -3.22 -20.89
CA PRO A 83 11.00 -2.33 -21.48
C PRO A 83 10.29 -1.28 -22.34
N LYS A 84 10.73 -0.03 -22.24
CA LYS A 84 10.15 1.05 -23.03
C LYS A 84 10.31 0.70 -24.51
N PRO A 85 9.23 0.69 -25.30
CA PRO A 85 9.31 0.43 -26.73
C PRO A 85 10.29 1.38 -27.41
N THR A 86 11.19 0.83 -28.20
CA THR A 86 12.26 1.58 -28.88
C THR A 86 11.83 2.05 -30.26
N ALA A 87 10.77 1.46 -30.80
CA ALA A 87 10.13 1.87 -32.03
C ALA A 87 8.62 2.03 -31.84
N ALA A 88 8.01 2.99 -32.53
CA ALA A 88 6.56 3.21 -32.47
C ALA A 88 5.74 1.98 -32.92
N ALA A 89 6.31 1.15 -33.80
CA ALA A 89 5.68 -0.09 -34.28
C ALA A 89 5.56 -1.19 -33.21
N GLU A 90 6.30 -1.08 -32.11
CA GLU A 90 6.24 -2.01 -30.97
C GLU A 90 5.08 -1.68 -30.01
N LEU A 91 4.42 -0.52 -30.19
CA LEU A 91 3.30 -0.09 -29.35
C LEU A 91 1.97 -0.55 -29.96
N THR A 92 1.62 -1.82 -29.75
CA THR A 92 0.34 -2.38 -30.23
C THR A 92 -0.70 -2.38 -29.11
N VAL A 93 -1.90 -1.85 -29.40
CA VAL A 93 -3.07 -1.94 -28.51
C VAL A 93 -4.08 -2.87 -29.16
N GLU A 94 -4.38 -3.99 -28.53
CA GLU A 94 -5.46 -4.88 -28.96
C GLU A 94 -6.73 -4.60 -28.17
N PHE A 95 -7.81 -4.32 -28.88
CA PHE A 95 -9.14 -4.17 -28.28
C PHE A 95 -9.82 -5.53 -28.26
N THR A 96 -10.28 -5.96 -27.08
CA THR A 96 -11.16 -7.14 -26.99
C THR A 96 -12.49 -6.80 -27.66
N PRO A 97 -12.98 -7.60 -28.63
CA PRO A 97 -14.25 -7.33 -29.27
C PRO A 97 -15.40 -7.44 -28.26
N THR A 98 -16.35 -6.50 -28.34
CA THR A 98 -17.55 -6.49 -27.50
C THR A 98 -18.32 -7.79 -27.67
N ALA A 99 -18.55 -8.52 -26.58
CA ALA A 99 -19.41 -9.69 -26.59
C ALA A 99 -20.83 -9.29 -27.01
N THR A 100 -21.27 -9.77 -28.18
CA THR A 100 -22.66 -9.68 -28.62
C THR A 100 -23.49 -10.63 -27.77
N PHE A 101 -24.25 -10.10 -26.82
CA PHE A 101 -25.33 -10.86 -26.19
C PHE A 101 -26.49 -10.96 -27.18
N GLY A 102 -26.84 -12.18 -27.59
CA GLY A 102 -28.00 -12.50 -28.43
C GLY A 102 -29.25 -12.78 -27.61
#